data_AF-A0A7S4M9Z2-F1
#
_entry.id   AF-A0A7S4M9Z2-F1
#
_cell.length_a   1.000
_cell.length_b   1.000
_cell.length_c   1.000
_cell.angle_alpha   90.00
_cell.angle_beta   90.00
_cell.angle_gamma   90.00
#
_symmetry.space_group_name_H-M   'P 1'
#
loop_
_entity.id
_entity.type
_entity.pdbx_description
1 polymer ?
#
loop_
_entity_poly.entity_id
_entity_poly.type
_entity_poly.pdbx_seq_one_letter_code
_entity_poly.pdbx_strand_id
1 'polypeptide(L)'
;GEKSPRAAHHSQHTQNTYTAAMGQCQSATKDVESMVNESSGRKRGAKPLNESGRKRSAITIAHEPSEEIRAAKAAAAEAAEAERKAELKRRGGAVIVVQKYSRGKAGRAKAEATCPPCVEACKRFVIDKQAAEFGTCVCGFKKEGHSKRALAQGSAKLKRMGSVELRKKMVQ
;
A
#
# COMPACT_ATOMS: atom_id res chain seq x y z
N GLY A 1 -40.52 44.46 4.65
CA GLY A 1 -39.38 43.68 5.15
C GLY A 1 -39.40 42.32 4.49
N GLU A 2 -38.88 42.26 3.27
CA GLU A 2 -38.97 41.11 2.37
C GLU A 2 -37.98 40.01 2.77
N LYS A 3 -38.45 38.76 2.82
CA LYS A 3 -37.64 37.57 3.08
C LYS A 3 -37.29 36.91 1.74
N SER A 4 -36.00 36.82 1.45
CA SER A 4 -35.46 36.19 0.24
C SER A 4 -35.31 34.67 0.43
N PRO A 5 -35.87 33.81 -0.47
CA PRO A 5 -35.64 32.37 -0.43
C PRO A 5 -34.58 31.99 -1.48
N ARG A 6 -33.34 31.74 -1.07
CA ARG A 6 -32.30 31.28 -2.01
C ARG A 6 -31.25 30.40 -1.34
N ALA A 7 -31.50 29.09 -1.27
CA ALA A 7 -30.46 28.04 -1.25
C ALA A 7 -31.08 26.64 -1.17
N ALA A 8 -31.53 26.07 -2.29
CA ALA A 8 -31.97 24.68 -2.34
C ALA A 8 -31.69 24.02 -3.70
N HIS A 9 -30.50 24.14 -4.29
CA HIS A 9 -30.18 23.47 -5.56
C HIS A 9 -28.71 23.05 -5.71
N HIS A 10 -28.08 22.47 -4.68
CA HIS A 10 -26.67 22.05 -4.77
C HIS A 10 -26.38 20.66 -4.16
N SER A 11 -27.27 19.67 -4.38
CA SER A 11 -27.08 18.33 -3.77
C SER A 11 -27.17 17.13 -4.72
N GLN A 12 -27.53 17.28 -6.00
CA GLN A 12 -27.80 16.11 -6.87
C GLN A 12 -26.71 15.82 -7.91
N HIS A 13 -25.69 16.66 -8.09
CA HIS A 13 -24.73 16.49 -9.18
C HIS A 13 -23.51 15.61 -8.86
N THR A 14 -23.29 15.23 -7.60
CA THR A 14 -22.09 14.49 -7.16
C THR A 14 -22.28 12.98 -7.06
N GLN A 15 -23.50 12.46 -7.20
CA GLN A 15 -23.73 11.01 -7.15
C GLN A 15 -23.54 10.30 -8.50
N ASN A 16 -23.58 11.03 -9.62
CA ASN A 16 -23.59 10.42 -10.96
C ASN A 16 -22.21 10.15 -11.58
N THR A 17 -21.11 10.61 -10.96
CA THR A 17 -19.75 10.37 -11.50
C THR A 17 -19.05 9.15 -10.90
N TYR A 18 -19.60 8.54 -9.84
CA TYR A 18 -18.94 7.44 -9.14
C TYR A 18 -19.19 6.06 -9.78
N THR A 19 -20.26 5.90 -10.56
CA THR A 19 -20.57 4.64 -11.26
C THR A 19 -19.79 4.47 -12.57
N ALA A 20 -19.39 5.57 -13.23
CA ALA A 20 -18.61 5.51 -14.47
C ALA A 20 -17.16 5.03 -14.27
N ALA A 21 -16.55 5.33 -13.11
CA ALA A 21 -15.15 4.97 -12.84
C ALA A 21 -14.95 3.48 -12.46
N MET A 22 -15.98 2.79 -11.96
CA MET A 22 -15.87 1.37 -11.58
C MET A 22 -15.99 0.41 -12.78
N GLY A 23 -16.59 0.85 -13.89
CA GLY A 23 -16.75 0.03 -15.10
C GLY A 23 -15.45 -0.21 -15.88
N GLN A 24 -14.44 0.65 -15.73
CA GLN A 24 -13.17 0.54 -16.47
C GLN A 24 -12.08 -0.26 -15.75
N CYS A 25 -12.25 -0.60 -14.46
CA CYS A 25 -11.26 -1.39 -13.72
C CYS A 25 -11.48 -2.90 -13.80
N GLN A 26 -12.65 -3.38 -14.25
CA GLN A 26 -12.93 -4.83 -14.34
C GLN A 26 -12.50 -5.47 -15.66
N SER A 27 -12.14 -4.68 -16.68
CA SER A 27 -11.62 -5.23 -17.94
C SER A 27 -10.14 -5.62 -17.84
N ALA A 28 -9.35 -4.95 -16.99
CA ALA A 28 -7.90 -5.19 -16.92
C ALA A 28 -7.48 -6.48 -16.19
N THR A 29 -8.37 -7.11 -15.41
CA THR A 29 -8.03 -8.35 -14.69
C THR A 29 -8.39 -9.61 -15.46
N LYS A 30 -9.16 -9.53 -16.55
CA LYS A 30 -9.49 -10.70 -17.38
C LYS A 30 -8.37 -11.10 -18.35
N ASP A 31 -7.46 -10.19 -18.68
CA ASP A 31 -6.35 -10.47 -19.59
C ASP A 31 -5.17 -11.19 -18.93
N VAL A 32 -5.07 -11.20 -17.60
CA VAL A 32 -3.97 -11.90 -16.90
C VAL A 32 -4.27 -13.39 -16.70
N GLU A 33 -5.55 -13.77 -16.57
CA GLU A 33 -5.96 -15.18 -16.42
C GLU A 33 -5.87 -15.96 -17.74
N SER A 34 -5.93 -15.32 -18.91
CA SER A 34 -5.75 -15.99 -20.20
C SER A 34 -4.29 -16.36 -20.48
N MET A 35 -3.32 -15.56 -20.02
CA MET A 35 -1.89 -15.81 -20.27
C MET A 35 -1.31 -17.03 -19.52
N VAL A 36 -1.90 -17.44 -18.40
CA VAL A 36 -1.38 -18.59 -17.62
C VAL A 36 -1.90 -19.93 -18.17
N ASN A 37 -2.99 -19.93 -18.93
CA ASN A 37 -3.65 -21.16 -19.39
C ASN A 37 -3.20 -21.64 -20.78
N GLU A 38 -2.44 -20.85 -21.53
CA GLU A 38 -1.88 -21.26 -22.84
C GLU A 38 -0.57 -22.09 -22.72
N SER A 39 -0.02 -22.25 -21.52
CA SER A 39 1.23 -23.00 -21.30
C SER A 39 1.05 -24.52 -21.17
N SER A 40 -0.18 -25.00 -21.01
CA SER A 40 -0.49 -26.43 -20.79
C SER A 40 -0.98 -27.16 -22.05
N GLY A 41 -1.17 -26.45 -23.17
CA GLY A 41 -1.57 -26.99 -24.46
C GLY A 41 -0.46 -27.66 -25.26
N ARG A 42 0.30 -28.60 -24.68
CA ARG A 42 1.12 -29.53 -25.47
C ARG A 42 0.19 -30.44 -26.28
N LYS A 43 -0.06 -30.03 -27.52
CA LYS A 43 -0.65 -30.84 -28.59
C LYS A 43 0.07 -32.20 -28.63
N ARG A 44 -0.59 -33.22 -28.11
CA ARG A 44 -0.28 -34.61 -28.43
C ARG A 44 -0.72 -34.85 -29.86
N GLY A 45 0.18 -35.33 -30.71
CA GLY A 45 -0.18 -35.98 -31.96
C GLY A 45 0.22 -35.24 -33.24
N ALA A 46 1.51 -35.11 -33.48
CA ALA A 46 2.02 -35.17 -34.86
C ALA A 46 2.83 -36.47 -34.97
N LYS A 47 2.30 -37.44 -35.72
CA LYS A 47 3.03 -38.66 -36.09
C LYS A 47 4.19 -38.23 -37.02
N PRO A 48 5.46 -38.53 -36.71
CA PRO A 48 6.54 -38.26 -37.64
C PRO A 48 6.39 -39.22 -38.83
N LEU A 49 6.30 -38.65 -40.03
CA LEU A 49 6.45 -39.39 -41.28
C LEU A 49 7.88 -39.93 -41.35
N ASN A 50 7.96 -41.16 -41.85
CA ASN A 50 9.15 -41.97 -42.00
C ASN A 50 10.16 -41.32 -42.95
N GLU A 51 11.11 -40.58 -42.41
CA GLU A 51 12.27 -40.14 -43.18
C GLU A 51 13.30 -41.28 -43.25
N SER A 52 13.07 -42.20 -44.18
CA SER A 52 14.07 -43.15 -44.67
C SER A 52 15.15 -42.37 -45.44
N GLY A 53 16.01 -41.66 -44.70
CA GLY A 53 16.98 -40.72 -45.25
C GLY A 53 18.30 -40.76 -44.50
N ARG A 54 19.27 -41.48 -45.07
CA ARG A 54 20.73 -41.42 -44.82
C ARG A 54 21.16 -41.35 -43.35
N LYS A 55 21.67 -42.49 -42.88
CA LYS A 55 22.67 -42.61 -41.81
C LYS A 55 23.93 -41.81 -42.17
N ARG A 56 23.89 -40.47 -42.10
CA ARG A 56 25.09 -39.67 -41.90
C ARG A 56 25.35 -39.76 -40.41
N SER A 57 26.24 -40.68 -40.02
CA SER A 57 26.87 -40.66 -38.70
C SER A 57 27.61 -39.34 -38.59
N ALA A 58 26.90 -38.30 -38.16
CA ALA A 58 27.47 -37.02 -37.82
C ALA A 58 28.38 -37.28 -36.62
N ILE A 59 29.67 -37.39 -36.90
CA ILE A 59 30.71 -37.42 -35.89
C ILE A 59 30.68 -36.02 -35.26
N THR A 60 29.93 -35.89 -34.17
CA THR A 60 29.99 -34.70 -33.33
C THR A 60 31.33 -34.74 -32.62
N ILE A 61 32.32 -34.05 -33.18
CA ILE A 61 33.56 -33.77 -32.48
C ILE A 61 33.15 -32.84 -31.33
N ALA A 62 33.16 -33.37 -30.12
CA ALA A 62 32.94 -32.60 -28.91
C ALA A 62 34.11 -31.64 -28.76
N HIS A 63 33.99 -30.44 -29.35
CA HIS A 63 34.96 -29.39 -29.14
C HIS A 63 34.76 -28.87 -27.73
N GLU A 64 35.68 -29.23 -26.84
CA GLU A 64 35.71 -28.62 -25.53
C GLU A 64 35.95 -27.11 -25.71
N PRO A 65 35.10 -26.24 -25.14
CA PRO A 65 35.34 -24.81 -25.20
C PRO A 65 36.65 -24.51 -24.47
N SER A 66 37.49 -23.68 -25.08
CA SER A 66 38.73 -23.23 -24.45
C SER A 66 38.44 -22.60 -23.08
N GLU A 67 39.40 -22.70 -22.17
CA GLU A 67 39.32 -22.11 -20.83
C GLU A 67 38.95 -20.62 -20.88
N GLU A 68 39.39 -19.89 -21.91
CA GLU A 68 39.01 -18.49 -22.15
C GLU A 68 37.51 -18.30 -22.38
N ILE A 69 36.86 -19.19 -23.15
CA ILE A 69 35.41 -19.15 -23.39
C ILE A 69 34.65 -19.50 -22.11
N ARG A 70 35.18 -20.41 -21.29
CA ARG A 70 34.57 -20.77 -19.99
C ARG A 70 34.65 -19.60 -19.01
N ALA A 71 35.80 -18.96 -18.91
CA ALA A 71 36.01 -17.78 -18.08
C ALA A 71 35.12 -16.60 -18.51
N ALA A 72 35.03 -16.32 -19.82
CA ALA A 72 34.18 -15.27 -20.34
C ALA A 72 32.68 -15.51 -20.04
N LYS A 73 32.23 -16.77 -20.13
CA LYS A 73 30.84 -17.15 -19.79
C LYS A 73 30.56 -17.01 -18.29
N ALA A 74 31.51 -17.38 -17.43
CA ALA A 74 31.37 -17.21 -15.98
C ALA A 74 31.25 -15.73 -15.61
N ALA A 75 32.14 -14.87 -16.14
CA ALA A 75 32.08 -13.43 -15.92
C ALA A 75 30.78 -12.81 -16.42
N ALA A 76 30.27 -13.24 -17.59
CA ALA A 76 28.99 -12.79 -18.11
C ALA A 76 27.81 -13.23 -17.23
N ALA A 77 27.86 -14.43 -16.65
CA ALA A 77 26.83 -14.92 -15.73
C ALA A 77 26.79 -14.13 -14.42
N GLU A 78 27.96 -13.82 -13.85
CA GLU A 78 28.07 -12.98 -12.64
C GLU A 78 27.54 -11.56 -12.89
N ALA A 79 27.88 -10.96 -14.04
CA ALA A 79 27.36 -9.67 -14.44
C ALA A 79 25.82 -9.68 -14.58
N ALA A 80 25.27 -10.72 -15.22
CA ALA A 80 23.82 -10.87 -15.38
C ALA A 80 23.10 -11.05 -14.03
N GLU A 81 23.69 -11.79 -13.08
CA GLU A 81 23.13 -11.93 -11.74
C GLU A 81 23.15 -10.60 -10.97
N ALA A 82 24.26 -9.85 -11.07
CA ALA A 82 24.39 -8.53 -10.46
C ALA A 82 23.33 -7.55 -11.00
N GLU A 83 23.09 -7.54 -12.31
CA GLU A 83 22.04 -6.71 -12.92
C GLU A 83 20.64 -7.13 -12.47
N ARG A 84 20.34 -8.43 -12.43
CA ARG A 84 19.05 -8.93 -11.95
C ARG A 84 18.79 -8.52 -10.49
N LYS A 85 19.81 -8.59 -9.64
CA LYS A 85 19.73 -8.16 -8.23
C LYS A 85 19.54 -6.65 -8.11
N ALA A 86 20.22 -5.86 -8.94
CA ALA A 86 20.05 -4.41 -8.99
C ALA A 86 18.63 -4.03 -9.43
N GLU A 87 18.07 -4.71 -10.43
CA GLU A 87 16.70 -4.47 -10.88
C GLU A 87 15.67 -4.87 -9.82
N LEU A 88 15.85 -6.00 -9.14
CA LEU A 88 14.96 -6.40 -8.04
C LEU A 88 14.95 -5.36 -6.92
N LYS A 89 16.10 -4.76 -6.60
CA LYS A 89 16.18 -3.67 -5.61
C LYS A 89 15.44 -2.41 -6.06
N ARG A 90 15.53 -2.05 -7.36
CA ARG A 90 14.77 -0.93 -7.94
C ARG A 90 13.25 -1.20 -7.89
N ARG A 91 12.83 -2.41 -8.24
CA ARG A 91 11.41 -2.83 -8.25
C ARG A 91 10.83 -2.97 -6.83
N GLY A 92 11.59 -3.52 -5.90
CA GLY A 92 11.15 -3.76 -4.51
C GLY A 92 10.81 -2.47 -3.76
N GLY A 93 11.53 -1.38 -4.04
CA GLY A 93 11.23 -0.06 -3.46
C GLY A 93 9.83 0.46 -3.82
N ALA A 94 9.41 0.28 -5.08
CA ALA A 94 8.10 0.74 -5.54
C ALA A 94 6.94 -0.03 -4.88
N VAL A 95 7.07 -1.35 -4.74
CA VAL A 95 6.03 -2.19 -4.11
C VAL A 95 5.80 -1.80 -2.65
N ILE A 96 6.87 -1.53 -1.90
CA ILE A 96 6.79 -1.12 -0.49
C ILE A 96 6.05 0.23 -0.35
N VAL A 97 6.33 1.19 -1.24
CA VAL A 97 5.68 2.50 -1.23
C VAL A 97 4.18 2.38 -1.54
N VAL A 98 3.82 1.59 -2.57
CA VAL A 98 2.43 1.35 -2.95
C VAL A 98 1.66 0.65 -1.83
N GLN A 99 2.25 -0.38 -1.19
CA GLN A 99 1.63 -1.09 -0.08
C GLN A 99 1.44 -0.20 1.16
N LYS A 100 2.40 0.68 1.47
CA LYS A 100 2.27 1.65 2.56
C LYS A 100 1.15 2.65 2.28
N TYR A 101 1.04 3.11 1.04
CA TYR A 101 -0.01 4.05 0.63
C TYR A 101 -1.41 3.41 0.68
N SER A 102 -1.56 2.19 0.16
CA SER A 102 -2.83 1.47 0.17
C SER A 102 -3.31 1.14 1.59
N ARG A 103 -2.41 0.67 2.48
CA ARG A 103 -2.72 0.46 3.91
C ARG A 103 -3.10 1.76 4.61
N GLY A 104 -2.45 2.87 4.28
CA GLY A 104 -2.77 4.18 4.86
C GLY A 104 -4.10 4.77 4.38
N LYS A 105 -4.54 4.46 3.15
CA LYS A 105 -5.83 4.93 2.61
C LYS A 105 -6.99 4.08 3.12
N ALA A 106 -6.85 2.76 3.09
CA ALA A 106 -7.87 1.84 3.63
C ALA A 106 -8.04 2.01 5.15
N GLY A 107 -6.95 2.24 5.89
CA GLY A 107 -7.02 2.53 7.32
C GLY A 107 -7.74 3.83 7.64
N ARG A 108 -7.58 4.87 6.82
CA ARG A 108 -8.29 6.15 6.97
C ARG A 108 -9.77 6.03 6.66
N ALA A 109 -10.12 5.40 5.53
CA ALA A 109 -11.52 5.16 5.17
C ALA A 109 -12.25 4.28 6.21
N LYS A 110 -11.57 3.27 6.76
CA LYS A 110 -12.15 2.46 7.83
C LYS A 110 -12.29 3.27 9.12
N ALA A 111 -11.30 4.08 9.50
CA ALA A 111 -11.43 4.97 10.66
C ALA A 111 -12.59 5.97 10.50
N GLU A 112 -12.79 6.50 9.30
CA GLU A 112 -13.90 7.40 8.96
C GLU A 112 -15.26 6.70 9.02
N ALA A 113 -15.37 5.48 8.49
CA ALA A 113 -16.60 4.68 8.51
C ALA A 113 -16.95 4.10 9.89
N THR A 114 -15.94 3.76 10.70
CA THR A 114 -16.16 3.12 12.02
C THR A 114 -16.26 4.14 13.15
N CYS A 115 -16.08 5.43 12.89
CA CYS A 115 -16.11 6.47 13.91
C CYS A 115 -17.01 7.66 13.51
N PRO A 116 -18.33 7.46 13.40
CA PRO A 116 -19.29 8.56 13.55
C PRO A 116 -19.37 8.92 15.05
N PRO A 117 -19.11 10.16 15.55
CA PRO A 117 -18.78 11.44 14.93
C PRO A 117 -17.42 11.99 15.42
N CYS A 118 -16.29 11.38 15.07
CA CYS A 118 -15.00 12.03 15.37
C CYS A 118 -14.71 13.26 14.47
N VAL A 119 -15.69 13.68 13.63
CA VAL A 119 -15.74 14.99 12.96
C VAL A 119 -16.22 16.11 13.91
N GLU A 120 -17.13 15.81 14.85
CA GLU A 120 -17.57 16.77 15.89
C GLU A 120 -16.65 16.76 17.12
N ALA A 121 -15.99 15.63 17.39
CA ALA A 121 -15.03 15.55 18.47
C ALA A 121 -13.85 16.50 18.22
N CYS A 122 -13.56 17.31 19.22
CA CYS A 122 -12.58 18.37 19.09
C CYS A 122 -11.15 17.81 18.87
N LYS A 123 -10.34 18.47 18.03
CA LYS A 123 -8.98 18.00 17.62
C LYS A 123 -8.02 17.81 18.79
N ARG A 124 -8.32 18.41 19.94
CA ARG A 124 -7.55 18.31 21.18
C ARG A 124 -8.53 18.05 22.32
N PHE A 125 -8.32 16.95 23.03
CA PHE A 125 -9.12 16.63 24.21
C PHE A 125 -8.68 17.52 25.38
N VAL A 126 -9.61 18.32 25.91
CA VAL A 126 -9.41 19.17 27.09
C VAL A 126 -10.51 18.84 28.09
N ILE A 127 -10.11 18.32 29.26
CA ILE A 127 -11.05 17.95 30.32
C ILE A 127 -11.73 19.20 30.86
N ASP A 128 -13.05 19.21 30.83
CA ASP A 128 -13.83 20.23 31.52
C ASP A 128 -13.88 19.90 33.02
N LYS A 129 -13.38 20.83 33.84
CA LYS A 129 -13.35 20.69 35.31
C LYS A 129 -14.68 21.01 35.97
N GLN A 130 -15.61 21.61 35.23
CA GLN A 130 -16.94 22.00 35.70
C GLN A 130 -18.04 21.02 35.24
N ALA A 131 -17.70 20.05 34.39
CA ALA A 131 -18.67 19.06 33.92
C ALA A 131 -19.13 18.14 35.05
N ALA A 132 -20.41 17.73 35.00
CA ALA A 132 -21.02 16.83 35.97
C ALA A 132 -20.31 15.45 36.02
N GLU A 133 -19.78 14.99 34.87
CA GLU A 133 -19.04 13.74 34.77
C GLU A 133 -17.56 13.98 34.49
N PHE A 134 -16.70 13.37 35.34
CA PHE A 134 -15.26 13.36 35.14
C PHE A 134 -14.88 12.71 33.79
N GLY A 135 -13.99 13.36 33.05
CA GLY A 135 -13.53 12.86 31.75
C GLY A 135 -14.40 13.29 30.57
N THR A 136 -15.31 14.24 30.78
CA THR A 136 -16.01 14.95 29.70
C THR A 136 -15.12 16.04 29.13
N CYS A 137 -15.03 16.11 27.81
CA CYS A 137 -14.32 17.17 27.12
C CYS A 137 -15.14 18.47 27.15
N VAL A 138 -14.49 19.63 27.01
CA VAL A 138 -15.17 20.92 26.82
C VAL A 138 -16.13 20.95 25.62
N CYS A 139 -15.97 20.05 24.64
CA CYS A 139 -16.93 19.89 23.55
C CYS A 139 -18.13 18.97 23.90
N GLY A 140 -18.29 18.54 25.15
CA GLY A 140 -19.40 17.71 25.63
C GLY A 140 -19.24 16.20 25.41
N PHE A 141 -18.27 15.78 24.60
CA PHE A 141 -18.03 14.37 24.32
C PHE A 141 -17.09 13.70 25.34
N LYS A 142 -17.34 12.42 25.64
CA LYS A 142 -16.45 11.58 26.46
C LYS A 142 -15.12 11.31 25.77
N LYS A 143 -14.14 10.84 26.55
CA LYS A 143 -12.80 10.48 26.07
C LYS A 143 -12.81 9.46 24.92
N GLU A 144 -13.78 8.55 24.89
CA GLU A 144 -13.93 7.50 23.88
C GLU A 144 -14.33 8.03 22.50
N GLY A 145 -15.05 9.17 22.45
CA GLY A 145 -15.43 9.82 21.20
C GLY A 145 -14.28 10.56 20.51
N HIS A 146 -13.12 10.66 21.16
CA HIS A 146 -11.96 11.37 20.62
C HIS A 146 -10.97 10.41 19.95
N SER A 147 -10.43 10.85 18.81
CA SER A 147 -9.35 10.11 18.15
C SER A 147 -8.11 9.99 19.06
N LYS A 148 -7.34 8.90 18.90
CA LYS A 148 -6.07 8.70 19.64
C LYS A 148 -5.11 9.90 19.50
N ARG A 149 -5.14 10.58 18.35
CA ARG A 149 -4.34 11.78 18.09
C ARG A 149 -4.76 12.97 18.97
N ALA A 150 -6.06 13.17 19.16
CA ALA A 150 -6.59 14.23 20.02
C ALA A 150 -6.23 14.00 21.51
N LEU A 151 -6.21 12.74 21.94
CA LEU A 151 -5.83 12.34 23.29
C LEU A 151 -4.33 12.52 23.57
N ALA A 152 -3.46 12.20 22.59
CA ALA A 152 -2.02 12.32 22.74
C ALA A 152 -1.53 13.77 22.93
N GLN A 153 -2.23 14.75 22.37
CA GLN A 153 -1.86 16.16 22.53
C GLN A 153 -2.20 16.74 23.90
N GLY A 154 -3.14 16.14 24.64
CA GLY A 154 -3.49 16.54 26.00
C GLY A 154 -2.43 16.14 27.01
N SER A 155 -1.85 14.94 26.86
CA SER A 155 -0.85 14.38 27.79
C SER A 155 0.59 14.85 27.51
N ALA A 156 0.88 15.33 26.30
CA ALA A 156 2.25 15.64 25.87
C ALA A 156 2.92 16.81 26.62
N LYS A 157 2.18 17.61 27.41
CA LYS A 157 2.76 18.79 28.07
C LYS A 157 3.27 18.57 29.49
N LEU A 158 3.01 17.40 30.09
CA LEU A 158 3.74 16.99 31.29
C LEU A 158 5.06 16.37 30.85
N LYS A 159 6.02 17.22 30.47
CA LYS A 159 7.42 16.78 30.45
C LYS A 159 7.69 16.22 31.83
N ARG A 160 8.08 14.94 31.92
CA ARG A 160 8.62 14.37 33.15
C ARG A 160 9.87 15.18 33.47
N MET A 161 9.72 16.23 34.27
CA MET A 161 10.85 16.96 34.81
C MET A 161 11.66 15.97 35.64
N GLY A 162 12.97 15.97 35.48
CA GLY A 162 13.84 15.09 36.25
C GLY A 162 13.72 15.40 37.74
N SER A 163 13.91 14.40 38.60
CA SER A 163 13.90 14.55 40.07
C SER A 163 14.79 15.72 40.55
N VAL A 164 15.89 15.99 39.85
CA VAL A 164 16.84 17.06 40.18
C VAL A 164 16.24 18.45 39.91
N GLU A 165 15.57 18.64 38.78
CA GLU A 165 14.91 19.92 38.45
C GLU A 165 13.70 20.17 39.36
N LEU A 166 12.97 19.12 39.72
CA LEU A 166 11.85 19.19 40.67
C LEU A 166 12.36 19.57 42.07
N ARG A 167 13.45 18.95 42.55
CA ARG A 167 14.07 19.30 43.83
C ARG A 167 14.54 20.75 43.86
N LYS A 168 15.13 21.26 42.76
CA LYS A 168 15.61 22.65 42.70
C LYS A 168 14.48 23.69 42.81
N LYS A 169 13.26 23.36 42.37
CA LYS A 169 12.08 24.25 42.47
C LYS A 169 11.37 24.20 43.83
N MET A 170 11.58 23.16 44.63
CA MET A 170 10.91 23.00 45.93
C MET A 170 11.72 23.55 47.12
N VAL A 171 12.92 24.08 46.89
CA VAL A 171 13.83 24.62 47.92
C VAL A 171 13.87 26.17 47.90
N GLN A 172 13.06 26.81 47.06
CA GLN A 172 12.82 28.26 47.10
C GLN A 172 11.53 28.54 47.85
#